data_AF-A0A6L3YIX8-F1
#
_entry.id   AF-A0A6L3YIX8-F1
#
_cell.length_a   1.000
_cell.length_b   1.000
_cell.length_c   1.000
_cell.angle_alpha   90.00
_cell.angle_beta   90.00
_cell.angle_gamma   90.00
#
_symmetry.space_group_name_H-M   'P 1'
#
loop_
_entity.id
_entity.type
_entity.pdbx_description
1 polymer ?
#
loop_
_entity_poly.entity_id
_entity_poly.type
_entity_poly.pdbx_seq_one_letter_code
_entity_poly.pdbx_strand_id
1 'polypeptide(L)'
;MNNTKLKEIKKQIYATYLEGSRDQKLRAMLRAMVENVSDCFNGGGSRQRALFLIGNSGSGKTFSLKHHFALIQEFQPFQNEYGETVNPLLSIEAPKPCTMKGFAIAVLEALGLPANPKQTEGSLYVLVKAQIKARGVLYLHVDEAQRWLGLSEQFRASR
;
A
#
# COMPACT_ATOMS: atom_id res chain seq x y z
N MET A 1 31.48 7.30 24.53
CA MET A 1 30.60 7.71 23.41
C MET A 1 29.15 7.67 23.89
N ASN A 2 28.47 8.82 24.01
CA ASN A 2 27.16 8.90 24.67
C ASN A 2 26.03 8.27 23.85
N ASN A 3 25.15 7.53 24.52
CA ASN A 3 24.05 6.73 23.95
C ASN A 3 23.11 7.55 23.03
N THR A 4 22.93 8.84 23.33
CA THR A 4 22.14 9.78 22.51
C THR A 4 22.74 10.02 21.13
N LYS A 5 24.07 10.15 21.02
CA LYS A 5 24.77 10.38 19.75
C LYS A 5 24.71 9.15 18.84
N LEU A 6 24.73 7.96 19.45
CA LEU A 6 24.57 6.66 18.78
C LEU A 6 23.14 6.47 18.23
N LYS A 7 22.12 6.92 18.96
CA LYS A 7 20.72 6.93 18.49
C LYS A 7 20.52 7.89 17.31
N GLU A 8 21.09 9.09 17.36
CA GLU A 8 21.02 10.06 16.26
C GLU A 8 21.72 9.56 14.99
N ILE A 9 22.93 9.00 15.11
CA ILE A 9 23.64 8.41 13.96
C ILE A 9 22.84 7.24 13.37
N LYS A 10 22.28 6.36 14.21
CA LYS A 10 21.39 5.29 13.74
C LYS A 10 20.19 5.88 12.99
N LYS A 11 19.54 6.91 13.53
CA LYS A 11 18.39 7.57 12.90
C LYS A 11 18.76 8.18 11.54
N GLN A 12 19.91 8.80 11.41
CA GLN A 12 20.41 9.34 10.13
C GLN A 12 20.75 8.23 9.12
N ILE A 13 21.39 7.15 9.56
CA ILE A 13 21.68 5.99 8.71
C ILE A 13 20.37 5.33 8.25
N TYR A 14 19.39 5.13 9.14
CA TYR A 14 18.08 4.59 8.78
C TYR A 14 17.24 5.54 7.91
N ALA A 15 17.49 6.85 7.97
CA ALA A 15 16.84 7.84 7.11
C ALA A 15 17.44 7.88 5.71
N THR A 16 18.65 7.34 5.51
CA THR A 16 19.32 7.31 4.22
C THR A 16 18.88 6.05 3.46
N TYR A 17 18.22 6.24 2.32
CA TYR A 17 17.89 5.13 1.44
C TYR A 17 19.16 4.61 0.75
N LEU A 18 19.51 3.35 0.97
CA LEU A 18 20.63 2.71 0.31
C LEU A 18 20.09 1.79 -0.78
N GLU A 19 20.25 2.21 -2.04
CA GLU A 19 19.85 1.41 -3.19
C GLU A 19 20.69 0.13 -3.27
N GLY A 20 20.03 -1.02 -3.44
CA GLY A 20 20.68 -2.30 -3.67
C GLY A 20 19.96 -3.17 -4.71
N SER A 21 20.47 -4.38 -4.93
CA SER A 21 19.90 -5.34 -5.91
C SER A 21 18.42 -5.67 -5.66
N ARG A 22 17.98 -5.62 -4.40
CA ARG A 22 16.56 -5.81 -4.01
C ARG A 22 15.67 -4.68 -4.52
N ASP A 23 16.19 -3.46 -4.58
CA ASP A 23 15.45 -2.28 -5.05
C ASP A 23 15.26 -2.32 -6.55
N GLN A 24 16.27 -2.76 -7.28
CA GLN A 24 16.14 -2.98 -8.72
C GLN A 24 15.02 -3.98 -9.03
N LYS A 25 14.95 -5.08 -8.27
CA LYS A 25 13.87 -6.07 -8.41
C LYS A 25 12.51 -5.48 -8.04
N LEU A 26 12.39 -4.78 -6.92
CA LEU A 26 11.14 -4.14 -6.50
C LEU A 26 10.67 -3.13 -7.54
N ARG A 27 11.57 -2.28 -8.03
CA ARG A 27 11.29 -1.30 -9.09
C ARG A 27 10.78 -1.97 -10.36
N ALA A 28 11.40 -3.06 -10.80
CA ALA A 28 10.96 -3.80 -11.97
C ALA A 28 9.54 -4.37 -11.77
N MET A 29 9.24 -4.92 -10.59
CA MET A 29 7.90 -5.43 -10.28
C MET A 29 6.85 -4.32 -10.22
N LEU A 30 7.17 -3.16 -9.64
CA LEU A 30 6.27 -2.01 -9.62
C LEU A 30 6.03 -1.44 -11.02
N ARG A 31 7.06 -1.39 -11.87
CA ARG A 31 6.92 -0.96 -13.27
C ARG A 31 6.03 -1.92 -14.07
N ALA A 32 6.19 -3.22 -13.89
CA ALA A 32 5.31 -4.20 -14.51
C ALA A 32 3.84 -4.03 -14.07
N MET A 33 3.58 -3.60 -12.83
CA MET A 33 2.21 -3.27 -12.40
C MET A 33 1.63 -2.05 -13.12
N VAL A 34 2.45 -1.02 -13.34
CA VAL A 34 2.06 0.19 -14.09
C VAL A 34 1.76 -0.15 -15.54
N GLU A 35 2.63 -0.91 -16.20
CA GLU A 35 2.42 -1.39 -17.56
C GLU A 35 1.12 -2.19 -17.66
N ASN A 36 0.88 -3.09 -16.71
CA ASN A 36 -0.34 -3.89 -16.68
C ASN A 36 -1.63 -3.06 -16.54
N VAL A 37 -1.58 -1.92 -15.83
CA VAL A 37 -2.72 -1.00 -15.76
C VAL A 37 -3.00 -0.37 -17.13
N SER A 38 -1.95 0.06 -17.85
CA SER A 38 -2.10 0.56 -19.22
C SER A 38 -2.71 -0.50 -20.15
N ASP A 39 -2.20 -1.73 -20.09
CA ASP A 39 -2.72 -2.85 -20.88
C ASP A 39 -4.18 -3.18 -20.53
N CYS A 40 -4.57 -3.05 -19.26
CA CYS A 40 -5.95 -3.24 -18.84
C CYS A 40 -6.89 -2.19 -19.47
N PHE A 41 -6.46 -0.94 -19.58
CA PHE A 41 -7.24 0.10 -20.28
C PHE A 41 -7.36 -0.18 -21.78
N ASN A 42 -6.35 -0.82 -22.37
CA ASN A 42 -6.35 -1.25 -23.77
C ASN A 42 -7.06 -2.60 -23.99
N GLY A 43 -7.65 -3.20 -22.95
CA GLY A 43 -8.41 -4.45 -23.02
C GLY A 43 -7.58 -5.74 -23.01
N GLY A 44 -6.24 -5.67 -22.86
CA GLY A 44 -5.33 -6.81 -22.94
C GLY A 44 -4.63 -7.23 -21.64
N GLY A 45 -4.76 -6.44 -20.56
CA GLY A 45 -3.94 -6.61 -19.36
C GLY A 45 -4.03 -7.98 -18.65
N SER A 46 -2.92 -8.35 -18.01
CA SER A 46 -2.74 -9.55 -17.21
C SER A 46 -3.66 -9.61 -15.98
N ARG A 47 -3.96 -10.85 -15.57
CA ARG A 47 -4.66 -11.17 -14.32
C ARG A 47 -3.75 -11.04 -13.08
N GLN A 48 -2.43 -10.93 -13.25
CA GLN A 48 -1.49 -10.69 -12.15
C GLN A 48 -1.56 -9.22 -11.72
N ARG A 49 -2.38 -8.94 -10.69
CA ARG A 49 -2.68 -7.58 -10.22
C ARG A 49 -2.27 -7.30 -8.78
N ALA A 50 -1.51 -8.22 -8.17
CA ALA A 50 -1.08 -8.11 -6.78
C ALA A 50 0.41 -8.38 -6.63
N LEU A 51 1.06 -7.60 -5.78
CA LEU A 51 2.46 -7.74 -5.39
C LEU A 51 2.53 -7.90 -3.86
N PHE A 52 3.13 -9.00 -3.40
CA PHE A 52 3.39 -9.23 -1.98
C PHE A 52 4.87 -8.99 -1.67
N LEU A 53 5.15 -7.98 -0.86
CA LEU A 53 6.50 -7.74 -0.35
C LEU A 53 6.65 -8.38 1.04
N ILE A 54 7.36 -9.51 1.11
CA ILE A 54 7.55 -10.29 2.33
C ILE A 54 8.99 -10.15 2.83
N GLY A 55 9.16 -10.05 4.13
CA GLY A 55 10.47 -9.99 4.78
C GLY A 55 10.33 -9.77 6.27
N ASN A 56 11.42 -9.96 7.01
CA ASN A 56 11.42 -9.84 8.47
C ASN A 56 10.98 -8.43 8.93
N SER A 57 10.47 -8.34 10.16
CA SER A 57 10.21 -7.03 10.77
C SER A 57 11.51 -6.22 10.81
N GLY A 58 11.41 -4.92 10.52
CA GLY A 58 12.57 -4.02 10.44
C GLY A 58 13.45 -4.17 9.19
N SER A 59 13.07 -5.00 8.20
CA SER A 59 13.88 -5.16 6.97
C SER A 59 13.80 -3.98 5.98
N GLY A 60 13.10 -2.90 6.32
CA GLY A 60 12.97 -1.71 5.49
C GLY A 60 11.88 -1.73 4.41
N LYS A 61 10.92 -2.68 4.44
CA LYS A 61 9.86 -2.82 3.42
C LYS A 61 9.05 -1.55 3.20
N THR A 62 8.44 -1.02 4.26
CA THR A 62 7.63 0.20 4.21
C THR A 62 8.46 1.38 3.71
N PHE A 63 9.73 1.47 4.12
CA PHE A 63 10.64 2.53 3.70
C PHE A 63 10.97 2.42 2.20
N SER A 64 11.27 1.21 1.72
CA SER A 64 11.52 0.88 0.32
C SER A 64 10.33 1.14 -0.58
N LEU A 65 9.13 0.72 -0.19
CA LEU A 65 7.91 1.00 -0.94
C LEU A 65 7.64 2.50 -1.00
N LYS A 66 7.68 3.22 0.13
CA LYS A 66 7.46 4.68 0.15
C LYS A 66 8.46 5.43 -0.72
N HIS A 67 9.74 5.04 -0.69
CA HIS A 67 10.77 5.60 -1.55
C HIS A 67 10.44 5.39 -3.04
N HIS A 68 10.14 4.17 -3.44
CA HIS A 68 9.80 3.88 -4.84
C HIS A 68 8.49 4.52 -5.27
N PHE A 69 7.50 4.60 -4.39
CA PHE A 69 6.23 5.24 -4.70
C PHE A 69 6.41 6.71 -5.05
N ALA A 70 7.27 7.42 -4.33
CA ALA A 70 7.61 8.82 -4.62
C ALA A 70 8.33 9.02 -5.97
N LEU A 71 8.97 7.98 -6.51
CA LEU A 71 9.72 8.03 -7.78
C LEU A 71 8.90 7.60 -9.01
N ILE A 72 7.75 6.96 -8.81
CA ILE A 72 6.90 6.47 -9.90
C ILE A 72 5.83 7.53 -10.18
N GLN A 73 5.90 8.14 -11.37
CA GLN A 73 5.03 9.23 -11.79
C GLN A 73 3.55 8.83 -11.77
N GLU A 74 3.23 7.60 -12.15
CA GLU A 74 1.88 7.05 -12.22
C GLU A 74 1.24 6.86 -10.85
N PHE A 75 2.03 6.93 -9.77
CA PHE A 75 1.55 6.89 -8.39
C PHE A 75 1.40 8.29 -7.80
N GLN A 76 1.93 9.33 -8.46
CA GLN A 76 1.85 10.70 -7.97
C GLN A 76 0.48 11.31 -8.23
N PRO A 77 0.03 12.23 -7.37
CA PRO A 77 -1.19 12.98 -7.62
C PRO A 77 -1.08 13.83 -8.90
N PHE A 78 -2.18 13.99 -9.61
CA PHE A 78 -2.27 14.82 -10.81
C PHE A 78 -3.60 15.58 -10.88
N GLN A 79 -3.67 16.63 -11.68
CA GLN A 79 -4.92 17.36 -11.95
C GLN A 79 -5.65 16.71 -13.12
N ASN A 80 -6.93 16.38 -12.95
CA ASN A 80 -7.76 15.91 -14.06
C ASN A 80 -8.24 17.08 -14.94
N GLU A 81 -9.00 16.76 -15.99
CA GLU A 81 -9.57 17.76 -16.92
C GLU A 81 -10.53 18.77 -16.26
N TYR A 82 -11.03 18.47 -15.05
CA TYR A 82 -11.92 19.33 -14.26
C TYR A 82 -11.16 20.16 -13.21
N GLY A 83 -9.82 20.07 -13.15
CA GLY A 83 -9.01 20.77 -12.15
C GLY A 83 -9.14 20.17 -10.74
N GLU A 84 -9.50 18.89 -10.64
CA GLU A 84 -9.54 18.16 -9.37
C GLU A 84 -8.25 17.34 -9.18
N THR A 85 -7.73 17.34 -7.96
CA THR A 85 -6.59 16.50 -7.58
C THR A 85 -6.99 15.04 -7.48
N VAL A 86 -6.50 14.21 -8.40
CA VAL A 86 -6.64 12.76 -8.36
C VAL A 86 -5.43 12.15 -7.66
N ASN A 87 -5.68 11.22 -6.73
CA ASN A 87 -4.64 10.46 -6.03
C ASN A 87 -4.69 8.99 -6.49
N PRO A 88 -3.87 8.58 -7.48
CA PRO A 88 -3.98 7.26 -8.08
C PRO A 88 -3.54 6.12 -7.16
N LEU A 89 -2.70 6.39 -6.16
CA LEU A 89 -2.25 5.44 -5.15
C LEU A 89 -2.90 5.73 -3.80
N LEU A 90 -3.69 4.78 -3.29
CA LEU A 90 -4.20 4.79 -1.93
C LEU A 90 -3.32 3.89 -1.05
N SER A 91 -2.73 4.44 0.00
CA SER A 91 -1.97 3.68 1.00
C SER A 91 -2.74 3.62 2.32
N ILE A 92 -2.95 2.41 2.83
CA ILE A 92 -3.57 2.16 4.13
C ILE A 92 -2.72 1.21 4.96
N GLU A 93 -2.83 1.32 6.28
CA GLU A 93 -2.36 0.30 7.19
C GLU A 93 -3.52 -0.65 7.52
N ALA A 94 -3.28 -1.96 7.49
CA ALA A 94 -4.33 -2.94 7.75
C ALA A 94 -4.92 -2.75 9.17
N PRO A 95 -6.25 -2.63 9.34
CA PRO A 95 -6.89 -2.23 10.60
C PRO A 95 -6.72 -3.26 11.73
N LYS A 96 -6.93 -2.83 12.97
CA LYS A 96 -6.91 -3.70 14.17
C LYS A 96 -8.26 -3.63 14.90
N PRO A 97 -8.99 -4.76 15.09
CA PRO A 97 -8.76 -6.08 14.50
C PRO A 97 -9.01 -6.09 12.99
N CYS A 98 -8.30 -6.96 12.26
CA CYS A 98 -8.34 -7.01 10.81
C CYS A 98 -9.51 -7.88 10.32
N THR A 99 -10.70 -7.31 10.25
CA THR A 99 -11.91 -7.95 9.68
C THR A 99 -12.17 -7.45 8.26
N MET A 100 -12.89 -8.22 7.43
CA MET A 100 -13.27 -7.78 6.07
C MET A 100 -14.08 -6.48 6.10
N LYS A 101 -15.05 -6.40 7.02
CA LYS A 101 -15.80 -5.17 7.31
C LYS A 101 -14.90 -4.02 7.76
N GLY A 102 -13.99 -4.27 8.70
CA GLY A 102 -13.03 -3.27 9.19
C GLY A 102 -12.11 -2.76 8.09
N PHE A 103 -11.71 -3.62 7.16
CA PHE A 103 -10.93 -3.22 6.00
C PHE A 103 -11.70 -2.31 5.04
N ALA A 104 -12.96 -2.65 4.74
CA ALA A 104 -13.80 -1.79 3.92
C ALA A 104 -13.99 -0.40 4.56
N ILE A 105 -14.16 -0.34 5.88
CA ILE A 105 -14.20 0.89 6.66
C ILE A 105 -12.88 1.67 6.52
N ALA A 106 -11.73 1.02 6.73
CA ALA A 106 -10.43 1.66 6.64
C ALA A 106 -10.14 2.25 5.25
N VAL A 107 -10.58 1.57 4.18
CA VAL A 107 -10.47 2.09 2.81
C VAL A 107 -11.34 3.34 2.63
N LEU A 108 -12.59 3.33 3.11
CA LEU A 108 -13.48 4.49 3.00
C LEU A 108 -12.97 5.69 3.80
N GLU A 109 -12.46 5.46 5.01
CA GLU A 109 -11.84 6.48 5.85
C GLU A 109 -10.60 7.07 5.19
N ALA A 110 -9.76 6.24 4.56
CA ALA A 110 -8.59 6.70 3.82
C ALA A 110 -8.96 7.49 2.54
N LEU A 111 -10.15 7.27 2.00
CA LEU A 111 -10.77 8.12 0.98
C LEU A 111 -11.43 9.38 1.59
N GLY A 112 -11.41 9.58 2.91
CA GLY A 112 -12.02 10.73 3.57
C GLY A 112 -13.55 10.68 3.61
N LEU A 113 -14.13 9.49 3.57
CA LEU A 113 -15.58 9.28 3.67
C LEU A 113 -15.96 8.77 5.05
N PRO A 114 -17.11 9.22 5.61
CA PRO A 114 -17.64 8.62 6.83
C PRO A 114 -18.09 7.18 6.53
N ALA A 115 -17.48 6.22 7.19
CA ALA A 115 -17.92 4.84 7.14
C ALA A 115 -18.90 4.58 8.28
N ASN A 116 -20.10 4.07 7.99
CA ASN A 116 -21.07 3.72 9.03
C ASN A 116 -20.88 2.26 9.44
N PRO A 117 -20.42 1.96 10.69
CA PRO A 117 -20.20 0.60 11.14
C PRO A 117 -21.48 -0.24 11.22
N LYS A 118 -22.67 0.37 11.14
CA LYS A 118 -23.95 -0.36 11.10
C LYS A 118 -24.25 -0.96 9.73
N GLN A 119 -23.59 -0.51 8.66
CA GLN A 119 -23.79 -1.07 7.32
C GLN A 119 -23.30 -2.51 7.24
N THR A 120 -23.91 -3.28 6.33
CA THR A 120 -23.46 -4.65 6.05
C THR A 120 -22.14 -4.63 5.29
N GLU A 121 -21.34 -5.68 5.44
CA GLU A 121 -20.07 -5.82 4.72
C GLU A 121 -20.25 -5.68 3.21
N GLY A 122 -21.25 -6.36 2.64
CA GLY A 122 -21.56 -6.25 1.20
C GLY A 122 -21.85 -4.82 0.74
N SER A 123 -22.64 -4.07 1.52
CA SER A 123 -22.95 -2.67 1.20
C SER A 123 -21.71 -1.78 1.26
N LEU A 124 -20.82 -2.01 2.23
CA LEU A 124 -19.55 -1.28 2.35
C LEU A 124 -18.64 -1.56 1.15
N TYR A 125 -18.53 -2.81 0.68
CA TYR A 125 -17.72 -3.13 -0.49
C TYR A 125 -18.28 -2.58 -1.81
N VAL A 126 -19.61 -2.47 -1.95
CA VAL A 126 -20.23 -1.76 -3.08
C VAL A 126 -19.80 -0.29 -3.06
N LEU A 127 -19.85 0.36 -1.89
CA LEU A 127 -19.43 1.75 -1.73
C LEU A 127 -17.93 1.92 -2.00
N VAL A 128 -17.08 1.04 -1.48
CA VAL A 128 -15.62 1.06 -1.74
C VAL A 128 -15.34 1.02 -3.23
N LYS A 129 -15.95 0.08 -3.97
CA LYS A 129 -15.74 -0.03 -5.43
C LYS A 129 -16.17 1.23 -6.17
N ALA A 130 -17.34 1.77 -5.81
CA ALA A 130 -17.84 3.00 -6.41
C ALA A 130 -16.88 4.18 -6.16
N GLN A 131 -16.36 4.29 -4.95
CA GLN A 131 -15.51 5.41 -4.54
C GLN A 131 -14.08 5.31 -5.07
N ILE A 132 -13.49 4.12 -5.11
CA ILE A 132 -12.20 3.87 -5.78
C ILE A 132 -12.29 4.29 -7.26
N LYS A 133 -13.36 3.88 -7.95
CA LYS A 133 -13.59 4.24 -9.36
C LYS A 133 -13.80 5.75 -9.53
N ALA A 134 -14.68 6.34 -8.74
CA ALA A 134 -15.01 7.76 -8.85
C ALA A 134 -13.82 8.69 -8.58
N ARG A 135 -12.91 8.28 -7.68
CA ARG A 135 -11.73 9.07 -7.28
C ARG A 135 -10.48 8.76 -8.09
N GLY A 136 -10.58 7.92 -9.11
CA GLY A 136 -9.45 7.55 -9.97
C GLY A 136 -8.34 6.80 -9.23
N VAL A 137 -8.65 6.06 -8.16
CA VAL A 137 -7.67 5.22 -7.46
C VAL A 137 -7.41 3.98 -8.30
N LEU A 138 -6.16 3.78 -8.70
CA LEU A 138 -5.70 2.67 -9.55
C LEU A 138 -4.89 1.64 -8.75
N TYR A 139 -4.20 2.09 -7.70
CA TYR A 139 -3.32 1.28 -6.89
C TYR A 139 -3.75 1.33 -5.42
N LEU A 140 -3.81 0.16 -4.79
CA LEU A 140 -4.05 0.02 -3.35
C LEU A 140 -2.84 -0.63 -2.70
N HIS A 141 -2.17 0.13 -1.84
CA HIS A 141 -1.12 -0.37 -0.98
C HIS A 141 -1.69 -0.64 0.42
N VAL A 142 -1.50 -1.86 0.91
CA VAL A 142 -1.90 -2.28 2.26
C VAL A 142 -0.65 -2.65 3.04
N ASP A 143 -0.24 -1.77 3.95
CA ASP A 143 0.86 -2.07 4.86
C ASP A 143 0.39 -3.04 5.94
N GLU A 144 1.30 -3.91 6.37
CA GLU A 144 1.06 -4.90 7.43
C GLU A 144 -0.11 -5.87 7.15
N ALA A 145 -0.34 -6.21 5.87
CA ALA A 145 -1.43 -7.07 5.42
C ALA A 145 -1.44 -8.48 6.06
N GLN A 146 -0.32 -8.96 6.62
CA GLN A 146 -0.26 -10.22 7.38
C GLN A 146 -1.26 -10.28 8.55
N ARG A 147 -1.77 -9.13 9.01
CA ARG A 147 -2.83 -9.05 10.01
C ARG A 147 -4.13 -9.74 9.59
N TRP A 148 -4.38 -9.88 8.28
CA TRP A 148 -5.50 -10.66 7.76
C TRP A 148 -5.37 -12.16 8.02
N LEU A 149 -4.16 -12.69 8.07
CA LEU A 149 -3.92 -14.12 8.03
C LEU A 149 -3.99 -14.79 9.41
N GLY A 150 -4.24 -14.05 10.50
CA GLY A 150 -4.23 -14.61 11.86
C GLY A 150 -2.89 -15.25 12.25
N LEU A 151 -1.80 -14.95 11.52
CA LEU A 151 -0.50 -15.63 11.61
C LEU A 151 0.31 -15.24 12.86
N SER A 152 -0.30 -14.65 13.89
CA SER A 152 0.40 -14.34 15.15
C SER A 152 0.76 -15.57 15.97
N GLU A 153 0.10 -16.72 15.77
CA GLU A 153 0.35 -17.92 16.60
C GLU A 153 1.07 -19.08 15.88
N GLN A 154 0.93 -19.25 14.57
CA GLN A 154 1.41 -20.47 13.90
C GLN A 154 2.93 -20.50 13.63
N PHE A 155 3.62 -19.36 13.67
CA PHE A 155 5.09 -19.30 13.48
C PHE A 155 5.90 -19.42 14.77
N ARG A 156 5.26 -19.38 15.96
CA ARG A 156 5.96 -19.55 17.25
C ARG A 156 6.15 -21.02 17.66
N ALA A 157 5.49 -21.95 16.99
CA ALA A 157 5.45 -23.37 17.35
C ALA A 157 6.32 -24.30 16.45
N SER A 158 7.17 -23.75 15.59
CA SER A 158 8.16 -24.55 14.82
C SER A 158 9.58 -24.01 14.94
N ARG A 159 9.97 -23.64 16.17
CA ARG A 159 11.39 -23.57 16.53
C ARG A 159 11.82 -24.87 17.18
#